data_AF-A0A956GUI7-F1
#
_entry.id   AF-A0A956GUI7-F1
#
_cell.length_a   1.000
_cell.length_b   1.000
_cell.length_c   1.000
_cell.angle_alpha   90.00
_cell.angle_beta   90.00
_cell.angle_gamma   90.00
#
_symmetry.space_group_name_H-M   'P 1'
#
loop_
_entity.id
_entity.type
_entity.pdbx_description
1 polymer ?
#
loop_
_entity_poly.entity_id
_entity_poly.type
_entity_poly.pdbx_seq_one_letter_code
_entity_poly.pdbx_strand_id
1 'polypeptide(L)'
;MPALAVLAVSTPARAEGDATLAPKEDGTALGLSVAGTIAGPLLFGAGMVAAGQKSDGLAIGMYWTGTAALLLGPSAGHWYAGHYLTPGLGLRVGGAAVAVVGVAAGFGACFDQECDRGPYVAAMVLGTGAYVADVVWDLATTGDAVDAWNREHGLDVGLAPIVIGSAGGRRPGWR
;
A
#
# COMPACT_ATOMS: atom_id res chain seq x y z
N MET A 1 23.76 -49.70 32.50
CA MET A 1 23.27 -49.75 31.11
C MET A 1 23.22 -48.33 30.57
N PRO A 2 24.14 -47.88 29.71
CA PRO A 2 24.13 -46.52 29.20
C PRO A 2 23.03 -46.34 28.15
N ALA A 3 22.21 -45.29 28.31
CA ALA A 3 21.17 -44.92 27.36
C ALA A 3 21.80 -44.21 26.16
N LEU A 4 21.67 -44.82 24.98
CA LEU A 4 22.11 -44.26 23.71
C LEU A 4 21.04 -43.29 23.21
N ALA A 5 21.32 -41.99 23.22
CA ALA A 5 20.45 -40.98 22.63
C ALA A 5 20.77 -40.86 21.13
N VAL A 6 19.84 -41.27 20.27
CA VAL A 6 19.96 -41.14 18.82
C VAL A 6 19.40 -39.78 18.41
N LEU A 7 20.28 -38.89 17.95
CA LEU A 7 19.90 -37.63 17.32
C LEU A 7 19.41 -37.92 15.91
N ALA A 8 18.09 -37.96 15.71
CA ALA A 8 17.50 -38.03 14.37
C ALA A 8 17.51 -36.62 13.77
N VAL A 9 18.55 -36.30 12.98
CA VAL A 9 18.55 -35.10 12.13
C VAL A 9 17.77 -35.45 10.88
N SER A 10 16.49 -35.06 10.84
CA SER A 10 15.70 -35.07 9.61
C SER A 10 16.06 -33.82 8.80
N THR A 11 16.89 -33.97 7.77
CA THR A 11 17.02 -32.95 6.72
C THR A 11 15.78 -33.04 5.85
N PRO A 12 14.88 -32.03 5.84
CA PRO A 12 13.77 -32.03 4.90
C PRO A 12 14.34 -32.01 3.48
N ALA A 13 13.85 -32.92 2.63
CA ALA A 13 14.16 -32.92 1.21
C ALA A 13 13.70 -31.56 0.63
N ARG A 14 14.67 -30.72 0.25
CA ARG A 14 14.42 -29.41 -0.33
C ARG A 14 14.05 -29.62 -1.80
N ALA A 15 12.79 -29.34 -2.15
CA ALA A 15 12.34 -29.36 -3.53
C ALA A 15 13.10 -28.26 -4.31
N GLU A 16 14.00 -28.69 -5.20
CA GLU A 16 14.73 -27.83 -6.13
C GLU A 16 13.80 -27.47 -7.28
N GLY A 17 12.88 -26.54 -7.04
CA GLY A 17 11.86 -26.16 -8.03
C GLY A 17 11.03 -24.92 -7.67
N ASP A 18 11.09 -24.43 -6.44
CA ASP A 18 10.41 -23.18 -6.05
C ASP A 18 11.41 -22.03 -6.14
N ALA A 19 11.07 -21.01 -6.93
CA ALA A 19 11.72 -19.70 -6.81
C ALA A 19 11.70 -19.32 -5.34
N THR A 20 12.87 -19.28 -4.70
CA THR A 20 12.98 -18.97 -3.28
C THR A 20 12.41 -17.57 -3.09
N LEU A 21 11.19 -17.50 -2.56
CA LEU A 21 10.53 -16.23 -2.28
C LEU A 21 11.41 -15.52 -1.25
N ALA A 22 12.09 -14.46 -1.69
CA ALA A 22 12.84 -13.61 -0.79
C ALA A 22 11.83 -12.83 0.09
N PRO A 23 12.15 -12.60 1.38
CA PRO A 23 11.36 -11.70 2.20
C PRO A 23 11.18 -10.36 1.49
N LYS A 24 9.96 -9.83 1.48
CA LYS A 24 9.69 -8.49 0.96
C LYS A 24 10.19 -7.46 1.96
N GLU A 25 10.71 -6.36 1.44
CA GLU A 25 11.29 -5.28 2.25
C GLU A 25 10.32 -4.09 2.36
N ASP A 26 10.08 -3.64 3.60
CA ASP A 26 9.24 -2.48 3.90
C ASP A 26 9.70 -1.21 3.19
N GLY A 27 11.01 -0.99 3.12
CA GLY A 27 11.61 0.17 2.47
C GLY A 27 11.28 0.25 0.98
N THR A 28 11.24 -0.90 0.30
CA THR A 28 10.85 -0.98 -1.11
C THR A 28 9.36 -0.68 -1.28
N ALA A 29 8.51 -1.27 -0.43
CA ALA A 29 7.07 -1.04 -0.47
C ALA A 29 6.72 0.44 -0.22
N LEU A 30 7.30 1.04 0.83
CA LEU A 30 7.11 2.45 1.15
C LEU A 30 7.65 3.35 0.04
N GLY A 31 8.84 3.04 -0.49
CA GLY A 31 9.44 3.77 -1.60
C GLY A 31 8.53 3.80 -2.84
N LEU A 32 7.91 2.66 -3.18
CA LEU A 32 6.94 2.57 -4.27
C LEU A 32 5.69 3.42 -4.00
N SER A 33 5.10 3.34 -2.80
CA SER A 33 3.91 4.13 -2.46
C SER A 33 4.20 5.64 -2.47
N VAL A 34 5.34 6.08 -1.92
CA VAL A 34 5.76 7.49 -1.94
C VAL A 34 6.02 7.97 -3.36
N ALA A 35 6.75 7.19 -4.16
CA ALA A 35 7.03 7.52 -5.56
C ALA A 35 5.73 7.65 -6.37
N GLY A 36 4.79 6.71 -6.21
CA GLY A 36 3.48 6.77 -6.85
C GLY A 36 2.66 7.99 -6.41
N THR A 37 2.69 8.31 -5.11
CA THR A 37 2.00 9.47 -4.52
C THR A 37 2.51 10.81 -5.07
N ILE A 38 3.81 10.92 -5.38
CA ILE A 38 4.39 12.14 -5.94
C ILE A 38 4.25 12.19 -7.47
N ALA A 39 4.49 11.07 -8.15
CA ALA A 39 4.43 11.00 -9.61
C ALA A 39 3.03 11.30 -10.16
N GLY A 40 1.98 10.83 -9.48
CA GLY A 40 0.59 11.04 -9.88
C GLY A 40 0.19 12.51 -10.05
N PRO A 41 0.23 13.33 -8.98
CA PRO A 41 -0.07 14.77 -9.04
C PRO A 41 0.80 15.52 -10.04
N LEU A 42 2.09 15.18 -10.16
CA LEU A 42 3.00 15.83 -11.11
C LEU A 42 2.59 15.55 -12.56
N LEU A 43 2.33 14.29 -12.91
CA LEU A 43 1.88 13.91 -14.25
C LEU A 43 0.49 14.48 -14.57
N PHE A 44 -0.42 14.44 -13.60
CA PHE A 44 -1.76 14.99 -13.73
C PHE A 44 -1.72 16.51 -13.98
N GLY A 45 -0.97 17.24 -13.16
CA GLY A 45 -0.80 18.68 -13.30
C GLY A 45 -0.11 19.07 -14.61
N ALA A 46 0.94 18.35 -15.00
CA ALA A 46 1.60 18.57 -16.29
C ALA A 46 0.66 18.32 -17.47
N GLY A 47 -0.13 17.24 -17.42
CA GLY A 47 -1.15 16.94 -18.43
C GLY A 47 -2.22 18.01 -18.53
N MET A 48 -2.71 18.52 -17.40
CA MET A 48 -3.67 19.63 -17.36
C MET A 48 -3.13 20.92 -18.00
N VAL A 49 -1.90 21.32 -17.63
CA VAL A 49 -1.27 22.52 -18.18
C VAL A 49 -1.04 22.38 -19.68
N ALA A 50 -0.57 21.22 -20.13
CA ALA A 50 -0.35 20.94 -21.55
C ALA A 50 -1.67 20.95 -22.34
N ALA A 51 -2.72 20.29 -21.83
CA ALA A 51 -4.01 20.19 -22.50
C ALA A 51 -4.70 21.56 -22.66
N GLY A 52 -4.47 22.48 -21.72
CA GLY A 52 -4.95 23.87 -21.79
C GLY A 52 -4.27 24.73 -22.86
N GLN A 53 -3.07 24.36 -23.32
CA GLN A 53 -2.35 25.08 -24.37
C GLN A 53 -2.57 24.47 -25.76
N LYS A 54 -2.47 23.13 -25.87
CA LYS A 54 -2.71 22.37 -27.10
C LYS A 54 -3.27 21.00 -26.73
N SER A 55 -4.43 20.67 -27.27
CA SER A 55 -5.03 19.35 -27.12
C SER A 55 -4.44 18.38 -28.14
N ASP A 56 -3.18 17.99 -27.94
CA ASP A 56 -2.58 16.87 -28.66
C ASP A 56 -2.71 15.56 -27.86
N GLY A 57 -2.47 14.44 -28.54
CA GLY A 57 -2.61 13.11 -27.92
C GLY A 57 -1.67 12.89 -26.73
N LEU A 58 -0.54 13.60 -26.69
CA LEU A 58 0.42 13.50 -25.59
C LEU A 58 -0.14 14.15 -24.31
N ALA A 59 -0.70 15.35 -24.41
CA ALA A 59 -1.30 16.04 -23.27
C ALA A 59 -2.44 15.23 -22.64
N ILE A 60 -3.33 14.69 -23.49
CA ILE A 60 -4.43 13.81 -23.06
C ILE A 60 -3.89 12.53 -22.41
N GLY A 61 -2.84 11.93 -23.01
CA GLY A 61 -2.17 10.76 -22.45
C GLY A 61 -1.56 11.02 -21.06
N MET A 62 -0.87 12.14 -20.87
CA MET A 62 -0.30 12.55 -19.59
C MET A 62 -1.38 12.80 -18.54
N TYR A 63 -2.49 13.43 -18.92
CA TYR A 63 -3.62 13.66 -18.02
C TYR A 63 -4.21 12.35 -17.50
N TRP A 64 -4.53 11.40 -18.39
CA TRP A 64 -5.10 10.12 -17.98
C TRP A 64 -4.10 9.24 -17.23
N THR A 65 -2.83 9.23 -17.65
CA THR A 65 -1.76 8.51 -16.95
C THR A 65 -1.54 9.09 -15.56
N GLY A 66 -1.51 10.42 -15.44
CA GLY A 66 -1.43 11.12 -14.16
C GLY A 66 -2.62 10.84 -13.26
N THR A 67 -3.82 10.78 -13.82
CA THR A 67 -5.04 10.42 -13.08
C THR A 67 -4.97 8.99 -12.55
N ALA A 68 -4.55 8.03 -13.39
CA ALA A 68 -4.36 6.65 -12.98
C ALA A 68 -3.26 6.53 -11.91
N ALA A 69 -2.13 7.22 -12.09
CA ALA A 69 -1.04 7.24 -11.13
C ALA A 69 -1.45 7.92 -9.80
N LEU A 70 -2.26 8.98 -9.84
CA LEU A 70 -2.84 9.62 -8.67
C LEU A 70 -3.77 8.66 -7.90
N LEU A 71 -4.58 7.89 -8.64
CA LEU A 71 -5.55 6.96 -8.07
C LEU A 71 -4.95 5.65 -7.59
N LEU A 72 -3.86 5.17 -8.20
CA LEU A 72 -3.31 3.84 -7.96
C LEU A 72 -1.94 3.89 -7.27
N GLY A 73 -1.19 4.98 -7.45
CA GLY A 73 0.17 5.15 -6.96
C GLY A 73 0.35 4.89 -5.46
N PRO A 74 -0.50 5.45 -4.57
CA PRO A 74 -0.42 5.16 -3.14
C PRO A 74 -0.59 3.66 -2.78
N SER A 75 -1.29 2.88 -3.61
CA SER A 75 -1.45 1.42 -3.42
C SER A 75 -0.27 0.59 -3.91
N ALA A 76 0.74 1.20 -4.55
CA ALA A 76 1.83 0.44 -5.16
C ALA A 76 2.60 -0.41 -4.14
N GLY A 77 2.78 0.07 -2.91
CA GLY A 77 3.37 -0.70 -1.81
C GLY A 77 2.53 -1.90 -1.38
N HIS A 78 1.20 -1.75 -1.29
CA HIS A 78 0.30 -2.88 -1.00
C HIS A 78 0.26 -3.90 -2.13
N TRP A 79 0.31 -3.45 -3.40
CA TRP A 79 0.40 -4.35 -4.55
C TRP A 79 1.72 -5.12 -4.55
N TYR A 80 2.81 -4.46 -4.17
CA TYR A 80 4.07 -5.14 -3.92
C TYR A 80 3.92 -6.20 -2.82
N ALA A 81 3.17 -5.91 -1.75
CA ALA A 81 2.80 -6.89 -0.71
C ALA A 81 1.76 -7.94 -1.16
N GLY A 82 1.18 -7.87 -2.37
CA GLY A 82 0.19 -8.83 -2.87
C GLY A 82 -1.27 -8.49 -2.53
N HIS A 83 -1.52 -7.35 -1.89
CA HIS A 83 -2.87 -6.88 -1.56
C HIS A 83 -3.39 -5.91 -2.63
N TYR A 84 -4.06 -6.44 -3.65
CA TYR A 84 -4.55 -5.65 -4.79
C TYR A 84 -5.75 -4.75 -4.46
N LEU A 85 -6.62 -5.19 -3.54
CA LEU A 85 -7.79 -4.45 -3.09
C LEU A 85 -7.55 -3.99 -1.65
N THR A 86 -7.21 -2.72 -1.49
CA THR A 86 -7.07 -2.10 -0.17
C THR A 86 -8.32 -1.29 0.16
N PRO A 87 -8.69 -1.17 1.45
CA PRO A 87 -9.73 -0.23 1.88
C PRO A 87 -9.47 1.18 1.33
N GLY A 88 -8.21 1.60 1.26
CA GLY A 88 -7.86 2.92 0.78
C GLY A 88 -8.10 3.13 -0.71
N LEU A 89 -7.83 2.13 -1.55
CA LEU A 89 -8.22 2.16 -2.96
C LEU A 89 -9.73 2.36 -3.12
N GLY A 90 -10.53 1.71 -2.26
CA GLY A 90 -11.98 1.89 -2.23
C GLY A 90 -12.40 3.33 -1.91
N LEU A 91 -11.78 3.95 -0.91
CA LEU A 91 -12.01 5.34 -0.54
C LEU A 91 -11.57 6.32 -1.63
N ARG A 92 -10.43 6.07 -2.30
CA ARG A 92 -9.97 6.87 -3.45
C ARG A 92 -10.91 6.82 -4.63
N VAL A 93 -11.36 5.62 -5.03
CA VAL A 93 -12.32 5.49 -6.13
C VAL A 93 -13.66 6.12 -5.76
N GLY A 94 -14.15 5.90 -4.54
CA GLY A 94 -15.39 6.52 -4.04
C GLY A 94 -15.30 8.05 -3.99
N GLY A 95 -14.24 8.59 -3.41
CA GLY A 95 -13.98 10.02 -3.31
C GLY A 95 -13.80 10.67 -4.69
N ALA A 96 -13.09 10.01 -5.61
CA ALA A 96 -12.96 10.48 -6.99
C ALA A 96 -14.29 10.47 -7.73
N ALA A 97 -15.13 9.45 -7.55
CA ALA A 97 -16.47 9.42 -8.13
C ALA A 97 -17.34 10.58 -7.60
N VAL A 98 -17.31 10.84 -6.28
CA VAL A 98 -18.00 11.98 -5.67
C VAL A 98 -17.49 13.31 -6.23
N ALA A 99 -16.17 13.46 -6.36
CA ALA A 99 -15.56 14.67 -6.92
C ALA A 99 -15.99 14.88 -8.39
N VAL A 100 -15.97 13.84 -9.22
CA VAL A 100 -16.41 13.90 -10.63
C VAL A 100 -17.89 14.28 -10.73
N VAL A 101 -18.76 13.68 -9.91
CA VAL A 101 -20.19 14.04 -9.86
C VAL A 101 -20.36 15.50 -9.44
N GLY A 102 -19.63 15.96 -8.42
CA GLY A 102 -19.66 17.36 -7.98
C GLY A 102 -19.23 18.34 -9.08
N VAL A 103 -18.15 18.02 -9.79
CA VAL A 103 -17.66 18.83 -10.91
C VAL A 103 -18.67 18.84 -12.06
N ALA A 104 -19.20 17.67 -12.45
CA ALA A 104 -20.17 17.56 -13.54
C ALA A 104 -21.47 18.32 -13.23
N ALA A 105 -21.99 18.19 -12.00
CA ALA A 105 -23.16 18.93 -11.53
C ALA A 105 -22.90 20.44 -11.48
N GLY A 106 -21.69 20.86 -11.11
CA GLY A 106 -21.29 22.27 -11.09
C GLY A 106 -21.22 22.90 -12.47
N PHE A 107 -20.64 22.19 -13.44
CA PHE A 107 -20.61 22.66 -14.83
C PHE A 107 -22.04 22.78 -15.39
N GLY A 108 -22.90 21.79 -15.19
CA GLY A 108 -24.29 21.85 -15.67
C GLY A 108 -25.10 23.02 -15.09
N ALA A 109 -24.95 23.30 -13.80
CA ALA A 109 -25.71 24.37 -13.13
C ALA A 109 -25.18 25.79 -13.41
N CYS A 110 -23.86 25.94 -13.59
CA CYS A 110 -23.24 27.25 -13.77
C CYS A 110 -23.39 27.86 -15.16
N PHE A 111 -23.84 27.11 -16.18
CA PHE A 111 -24.07 27.68 -17.52
C PHE A 111 -25.41 28.41 -17.65
N ASP A 112 -26.40 28.12 -16.79
CA ASP A 112 -27.78 28.57 -16.99
C ASP A 112 -28.32 29.60 -15.96
N GLN A 113 -27.67 29.84 -14.81
CA GLN A 113 -28.18 30.75 -13.74
C GLN A 113 -27.06 31.31 -12.82
N GLU A 114 -27.42 32.25 -11.92
CA GLU A 114 -26.61 32.70 -10.77
C GLU A 114 -26.17 31.49 -9.91
N CYS A 115 -24.92 31.05 -10.12
CA CYS A 115 -24.44 29.78 -9.57
C CYS A 115 -23.99 29.93 -8.11
N ASP A 116 -24.70 29.29 -7.17
CA ASP A 116 -24.20 29.12 -5.79
C ASP A 116 -23.05 28.11 -5.79
N ARG A 117 -21.82 28.61 -5.60
CA ARG A 117 -20.61 27.80 -5.62
C ARG A 117 -20.40 27.00 -4.34
N GLY A 118 -21.11 27.30 -3.27
CA GLY A 118 -20.90 26.74 -1.94
C GLY A 118 -20.88 25.20 -1.92
N PRO A 119 -21.93 24.52 -2.41
CA PRO A 119 -22.01 23.06 -2.41
C PRO A 119 -20.89 22.38 -3.21
N TYR A 120 -20.48 22.95 -4.34
CA TYR A 120 -19.45 22.38 -5.21
C TYR A 120 -18.05 22.50 -4.60
N VAL A 121 -17.75 23.67 -4.01
CA VAL A 121 -16.51 23.89 -3.28
C VAL A 121 -16.44 22.95 -2.07
N ALA A 122 -17.55 22.79 -1.35
CA ALA A 122 -17.62 21.85 -0.23
C ALA A 122 -17.37 20.40 -0.70
N ALA A 123 -17.99 19.95 -1.79
CA ALA A 123 -17.77 18.62 -2.35
C ALA A 123 -16.31 18.40 -2.78
N MET A 124 -15.69 19.41 -3.40
CA MET A 124 -14.28 19.37 -3.79
C MET A 124 -13.36 19.28 -2.56
N VAL A 125 -13.56 20.11 -1.54
CA VAL A 125 -12.76 20.10 -0.30
C VAL A 125 -12.92 18.77 0.44
N LEU A 126 -14.15 18.24 0.54
CA LEU A 126 -14.42 16.95 1.16
C LEU A 126 -13.75 15.81 0.36
N GLY A 127 -13.85 15.83 -0.96
CA GLY A 127 -13.22 14.83 -1.84
C GLY A 127 -11.69 14.85 -1.73
N THR A 128 -11.07 16.04 -1.80
CA THR A 128 -9.61 16.18 -1.65
C THR A 128 -9.14 15.84 -0.24
N GLY A 129 -9.87 16.26 0.80
CA GLY A 129 -9.55 15.93 2.18
C GLY A 129 -9.59 14.43 2.45
N ALA A 130 -10.64 13.75 1.96
CA ALA A 130 -10.75 12.30 2.02
C ALA A 130 -9.61 11.61 1.27
N TYR A 131 -9.25 12.09 0.07
CA TYR A 131 -8.12 11.58 -0.69
C TYR A 131 -6.79 11.70 0.09
N VAL A 132 -6.49 12.85 0.68
CA VAL A 132 -5.23 13.05 1.43
C VAL A 132 -5.20 12.17 2.69
N ALA A 133 -6.31 12.10 3.42
CA ALA A 133 -6.41 11.23 4.59
C ALA A 133 -6.19 9.76 4.22
N ASP A 134 -6.72 9.34 3.07
CA ASP A 134 -6.53 7.99 2.54
C ASP A 134 -5.07 7.68 2.18
N VAL A 135 -4.41 8.59 1.47
CA VAL A 135 -2.98 8.45 1.13
C VAL A 135 -2.13 8.28 2.39
N VAL A 136 -2.40 9.08 3.42
CA VAL A 136 -1.67 8.99 4.70
C VAL A 136 -1.93 7.63 5.36
N TRP A 137 -3.18 7.14 5.33
CA TRP A 137 -3.53 5.83 5.86
C TRP A 137 -2.81 4.70 5.13
N ASP A 138 -2.76 4.73 3.79
CA ASP A 138 -2.06 3.70 3.01
C ASP A 138 -0.56 3.73 3.27
N LEU A 139 0.07 4.90 3.33
CA LEU A 139 1.50 5.02 3.68
C LEU A 139 1.79 4.45 5.07
N ALA A 140 0.92 4.71 6.05
CA ALA A 140 1.09 4.21 7.41
C ALA A 140 0.92 2.69 7.51
N THR A 141 0.03 2.10 6.72
CA THR A 141 -0.29 0.65 6.79
C THR A 141 0.50 -0.20 5.80
N THR A 142 1.40 0.38 5.01
CA THR A 142 2.18 -0.35 4.00
C THR A 142 3.12 -1.38 4.66
N GLY A 143 3.76 -1.04 5.78
CA GLY A 143 4.65 -1.97 6.51
C GLY A 143 3.90 -3.17 7.06
N ASP A 144 2.74 -2.95 7.68
CA ASP A 144 1.89 -4.02 8.21
C ASP A 144 1.48 -5.04 7.12
N ALA A 145 1.27 -4.56 5.89
CA ALA A 145 0.94 -5.41 4.75
C ALA A 145 2.13 -6.28 4.29
N VAL A 146 3.35 -5.74 4.33
CA VAL A 146 4.57 -6.50 4.03
C VAL A 146 4.82 -7.56 5.10
N ASP A 147 4.70 -7.19 6.37
CA ASP A 147 4.82 -8.10 7.50
C ASP A 147 3.76 -9.22 7.44
N ALA A 148 2.51 -8.87 7.13
CA ALA A 148 1.45 -9.86 6.93
C ALA A 148 1.81 -10.84 5.81
N TRP A 149 2.25 -10.34 4.66
CA TRP A 149 2.65 -11.20 3.54
C TRP A 149 3.84 -12.11 3.90
N ASN A 150 4.88 -11.57 4.55
CA ASN A 150 6.06 -12.33 4.97
C ASN A 150 5.68 -13.43 5.98
N ARG A 151 4.77 -13.14 6.93
CA ARG A 151 4.24 -14.13 7.88
C ARG A 151 3.44 -15.22 7.18
N GLU A 152 2.54 -14.86 6.26
CA GLU A 152 1.73 -15.80 5.49
C GLU A 152 2.57 -16.76 4.64
N HIS A 153 3.75 -16.32 4.18
CA HIS A 153 4.65 -17.11 3.36
C HIS A 153 5.78 -17.79 4.15
N GLY A 154 5.75 -17.72 5.49
CA GLY A 154 6.78 -18.32 6.35
C GLY A 154 8.17 -17.72 6.16
N LEU A 155 8.24 -16.49 5.65
CA LEU A 155 9.47 -15.73 5.42
C LEU A 155 9.84 -14.85 6.60
N ASP A 156 8.88 -14.61 7.49
CA ASP A 156 9.14 -14.00 8.79
C ASP A 156 9.88 -15.00 9.67
N VAL A 157 11.21 -14.91 9.64
CA VAL A 157 12.09 -15.66 10.54
C VAL A 157 12.04 -14.97 11.90
N GLY A 158 10.91 -15.09 12.57
CA GLY A 158 10.76 -14.64 13.94
C GLY A 158 11.84 -15.31 14.77
N LEU A 159 12.69 -14.51 15.42
CA LEU A 159 13.61 -15.00 16.44
C LEU A 159 12.75 -15.55 17.58
N ALA A 160 12.41 -16.84 17.51
CA ALA A 160 11.71 -17.49 18.60
C ALA A 160 12.59 -17.34 19.85
N PRO A 161 12.09 -16.77 20.95
CA PRO A 161 12.87 -16.60 22.15
C PRO A 161 13.37 -17.99 22.60
N ILE A 162 14.67 -18.23 22.48
CA ILE A 162 15.29 -19.44 22.97
C ILE A 162 15.26 -19.32 24.50
N VAL A 163 14.26 -19.93 25.13
CA VAL A 163 14.26 -20.10 26.58
C VAL A 163 15.35 -21.10 26.89
N ILE A 164 16.56 -20.60 27.14
CA ILE A 164 17.63 -21.41 27.72
C ILE A 164 17.16 -21.73 29.13
N GLY A 165 16.55 -22.91 29.29
CA GLY A 165 16.18 -23.42 30.60
C GLY A 165 17.43 -23.43 31.46
N SER A 166 17.49 -22.51 32.42
CA SER A 166 18.47 -22.59 33.51
C SER A 166 18.22 -23.93 34.18
N ALA A 167 19.10 -24.89 33.89
CA ALA A 167 19.14 -26.17 34.57
C ALA A 167 19.48 -25.86 36.03
N GLY A 168 18.45 -25.57 36.82
CA GLY A 168 18.52 -25.43 38.27
C GLY A 168 19.00 -26.74 38.85
N GLY A 169 20.32 -26.88 38.91
CA GLY A 169 21.00 -27.99 39.56
C GLY A 169 20.66 -27.96 41.04
N ARG A 170 19.62 -28.72 41.42
CA ARG A 170 19.42 -29.16 42.81
C ARG A 170 20.65 -29.99 43.19
N ARG A 171 21.58 -29.39 43.91
CA ARG A 171 22.63 -30.14 44.63
C ARG A 171 21.93 -30.95 45.73
N PRO A 172 22.02 -32.29 45.74
CA PRO A 172 21.56 -33.08 46.87
C PRO A 172 22.46 -32.75 48.08
N GLY A 173 21.85 -32.20 49.12
CA GLY A 173 22.50 -32.03 50.41
C GLY A 173 22.66 -33.39 51.08
N TRP A 174 23.89 -33.73 51.45
CA TRP A 174 24.18 -34.86 52.34
C TRP A 174 23.78 -34.47 53.76
N ARG A 175 22.94 -35.29 54.39
CA ARG A 175 22.74 -35.34 55.84
C ARG A 175 23.08 -36.73 56.32
#